data_AF-A0A925HBF2-F1
#
_entry.id   AF-A0A925HBF2-F1
#
_cell.length_a   1.000
_cell.length_b   1.000
_cell.length_c   1.000
_cell.angle_alpha   90.00
_cell.angle_beta   90.00
_cell.angle_gamma   90.00
#
_symmetry.space_group_name_H-M   'P 1'
#
loop_
_entity.id
_entity.type
_entity.pdbx_description
1 polymer ?
#
loop_
_entity_poly.entity_id
_entity_poly.type
_entity_poly.pdbx_seq_one_letter_code
_entity_poly.pdbx_strand_id
1 'polypeptide(L)'
;MQRWIRSTTEGLCVALVLLAASGALAQSAETKAKALFKRGQTAYNAGDFEKAIGLYQEAYQLKPLPGFLFNIAQGYRQAGNFERAQFFFSRFVDTAQPRDPNLDTARALLAEVNEKERARLSQQKAQDENARLEAE
;
A
#
# COMPACT_ATOMS: atom_id res chain seq x y z
N MET A 1 -56.85 13.46 -38.39
CA MET A 1 -55.79 12.43 -38.45
C MET A 1 -54.53 13.05 -39.02
N GLN A 2 -53.39 12.90 -38.35
CA GLN A 2 -52.00 12.85 -38.84
C GLN A 2 -51.05 13.39 -37.73
N ARG A 3 -50.31 12.45 -37.14
CA ARG A 3 -49.23 12.59 -36.15
C ARG A 3 -48.06 13.37 -36.75
N TRP A 4 -47.32 14.17 -35.98
CA TRP A 4 -45.86 14.32 -36.15
C TRP A 4 -45.18 14.62 -34.80
N ILE A 5 -44.68 13.56 -34.16
CA ILE A 5 -43.75 13.62 -33.02
C ILE A 5 -42.38 13.95 -33.60
N ARG A 6 -41.78 15.08 -33.18
CA ARG A 6 -40.40 15.44 -33.55
C ARG A 6 -39.40 14.68 -32.66
N SER A 7 -38.45 14.07 -33.36
CA SER A 7 -37.36 13.21 -32.93
C SER A 7 -36.50 13.76 -31.78
N THR A 8 -36.29 12.94 -30.74
CA THR A 8 -35.28 13.12 -29.68
C THR A 8 -34.22 12.02 -29.81
N THR A 9 -33.22 12.19 -30.67
CA THR A 9 -32.17 11.17 -30.87
C THR A 9 -30.74 11.66 -30.58
N GLU A 10 -30.53 12.91 -30.17
CA GLU A 10 -29.17 13.47 -30.06
C GLU A 10 -28.48 13.23 -28.69
N GLY A 11 -29.21 12.78 -27.67
CA GLY A 11 -28.66 12.60 -26.31
C GLY A 11 -27.91 11.29 -26.04
N LEU A 12 -28.00 10.29 -26.92
CA LEU A 12 -27.52 8.93 -26.63
C LEU A 12 -26.03 8.69 -26.93
N CYS A 13 -25.41 9.50 -27.81
CA CYS A 13 -24.02 9.29 -28.22
C CYS A 13 -22.98 9.80 -27.22
N VAL A 14 -23.28 10.87 -26.46
CA VAL A 14 -22.32 11.49 -25.53
C VAL A 14 -22.13 10.63 -24.27
N ALA A 15 -23.16 9.94 -23.79
CA ALA A 15 -23.09 9.08 -22.61
C ALA A 15 -22.23 7.82 -22.82
N LEU A 16 -22.21 7.26 -24.03
CA LEU A 16 -21.43 6.06 -24.37
C LEU A 16 -19.92 6.32 -24.48
N VAL A 17 -19.50 7.51 -24.92
CA VAL A 17 -18.08 7.87 -25.08
C VAL A 17 -17.39 8.08 -23.72
N LEU A 18 -18.10 8.64 -22.73
CA LEU A 18 -17.54 8.90 -21.39
C LEU A 18 -17.30 7.63 -20.55
N LEU A 19 -18.13 6.59 -20.72
CA LEU A 19 -17.90 5.30 -20.05
C LEU A 19 -16.70 4.54 -20.64
N ALA A 20 -16.50 4.59 -21.96
CA ALA A 20 -15.41 3.87 -22.62
C ALA A 20 -14.02 4.42 -22.23
N ALA A 21 -13.87 5.74 -22.13
CA ALA A 21 -12.61 6.37 -21.73
C ALA A 21 -12.19 6.02 -20.29
N SER A 22 -13.16 5.93 -19.37
CA SER A 22 -12.91 5.56 -17.96
C SER A 22 -12.41 4.12 -17.83
N GLY A 23 -12.97 3.19 -18.61
CA GLY A 23 -12.53 1.79 -18.64
C GLY A 23 -11.10 1.62 -19.14
N ALA A 24 -10.73 2.31 -20.21
CA ALA A 24 -9.38 2.24 -20.78
C ALA A 24 -8.30 2.77 -19.80
N LEU A 25 -8.56 3.90 -19.12
CA LEU A 25 -7.67 4.44 -18.10
C LEU A 25 -7.53 3.51 -16.91
N ALA A 26 -8.63 2.95 -16.40
CA ALA A 26 -8.61 2.02 -15.28
C ALA A 26 -7.81 0.73 -15.58
N GLN A 27 -7.94 0.21 -16.81
CA GLN A 27 -7.19 -0.95 -17.30
C GLN A 27 -5.69 -0.66 -17.43
N SER A 28 -5.34 0.55 -17.89
CA SER A 28 -3.95 0.98 -18.00
C SER A 28 -3.28 1.11 -16.62
N ALA A 29 -3.99 1.67 -15.64
CA ALA A 29 -3.52 1.82 -14.27
C ALA A 29 -3.32 0.45 -13.58
N GLU A 30 -4.23 -0.50 -13.80
CA GLU A 30 -4.08 -1.87 -13.29
C GLU A 30 -2.85 -2.57 -13.87
N THR A 31 -2.66 -2.47 -15.19
CA THR A 31 -1.51 -3.07 -15.88
C THR A 31 -0.19 -2.49 -15.35
N LYS A 32 -0.12 -1.16 -15.19
CA LYS A 32 1.05 -0.48 -14.63
C LYS A 32 1.31 -0.86 -13.17
N ALA A 33 0.28 -0.92 -12.32
CA ALA A 33 0.41 -1.34 -10.93
C ALA A 33 0.93 -2.79 -10.81
N LYS A 34 0.45 -3.70 -11.66
CA LYS A 34 0.95 -5.09 -11.74
C LYS A 34 2.43 -5.15 -12.15
N ALA A 35 2.86 -4.32 -13.09
CA ALA A 35 4.27 -4.26 -13.51
C ALA A 35 5.17 -3.72 -12.39
N LEU A 36 4.74 -2.65 -11.69
CA LEU A 36 5.43 -2.12 -10.53
C LEU A 36 5.52 -3.14 -9.40
N PHE A 37 4.43 -3.86 -9.11
CA PHE A 37 4.41 -4.95 -8.14
C PHE A 37 5.48 -6.01 -8.44
N LYS A 38 5.52 -6.51 -9.68
CA LYS A 38 6.50 -7.53 -10.09
C LYS A 38 7.94 -7.04 -9.91
N ARG A 39 8.22 -5.79 -10.31
CA ARG A 39 9.54 -5.18 -10.11
C ARG A 39 9.88 -5.02 -8.63
N GLY A 40 8.89 -4.62 -7.82
CA GLY A 40 9.03 -4.52 -6.37
C GLY A 40 9.36 -5.87 -5.73
N GLN A 41 8.69 -6.94 -6.18
CA GLN A 41 8.96 -8.30 -5.73
C GLN A 41 10.38 -8.75 -6.09
N THR A 42 10.84 -8.44 -7.31
CA THR A 42 12.22 -8.71 -7.71
C THR A 42 13.22 -7.96 -6.82
N ALA A 43 13.00 -6.66 -6.56
CA ALA A 43 13.87 -5.88 -5.68
C ALA A 43 13.88 -6.42 -4.24
N TYR A 44 12.70 -6.77 -3.71
CA TYR A 44 12.54 -7.34 -2.37
C TYR A 44 13.32 -8.66 -2.24
N ASN A 45 13.19 -9.55 -3.23
CA ASN A 45 13.89 -10.83 -3.25
C ASN A 45 15.42 -10.66 -3.39
N ALA A 46 15.88 -9.55 -3.96
CA ALA A 46 17.29 -9.19 -4.04
C ALA A 46 17.84 -8.52 -2.76
N GLY A 47 16.99 -8.32 -1.74
CA GLY A 47 17.36 -7.60 -0.51
C GLY A 47 17.38 -6.08 -0.64
N ASP A 48 17.02 -5.53 -1.81
CA ASP A 48 16.89 -4.09 -2.05
C ASP A 48 15.52 -3.61 -1.57
N PHE A 49 15.38 -3.55 -0.24
CA PHE A 49 14.11 -3.25 0.42
C PHE A 49 13.64 -1.82 0.18
N GLU A 50 14.54 -0.85 0.11
CA GLU A 50 14.20 0.56 -0.15
C GLU A 50 13.57 0.71 -1.54
N LYS A 51 14.18 0.13 -2.57
CA LYS A 51 13.61 0.12 -3.92
C LYS A 51 12.29 -0.64 -3.98
N ALA A 52 12.20 -1.77 -3.28
CA ALA A 52 10.95 -2.52 -3.22
C ALA A 52 9.80 -1.69 -2.63
N ILE A 53 10.06 -1.01 -1.50
CA ILE A 53 9.09 -0.11 -0.85
C ILE A 53 8.62 0.98 -1.82
N GLY A 54 9.54 1.66 -2.50
CA GLY A 54 9.20 2.70 -3.48
C GLY A 54 8.29 2.17 -4.60
N LEU A 55 8.65 1.02 -5.18
CA LEU A 55 7.86 0.38 -6.24
C LEU A 55 6.47 -0.05 -5.77
N TYR A 56 6.34 -0.56 -4.53
CA TYR A 56 5.04 -0.89 -3.96
C TYR A 56 4.21 0.36 -3.64
N GLN A 57 4.82 1.46 -3.21
CA GLN A 57 4.13 2.73 -2.97
C GLN A 57 3.61 3.34 -4.28
N GLU A 58 4.41 3.32 -5.35
CA GLU A 58 3.95 3.74 -6.68
C GLU A 58 2.78 2.87 -7.16
N ALA A 59 2.85 1.55 -6.95
CA ALA A 59 1.75 0.65 -7.30
C ALA A 59 0.48 0.96 -6.49
N TYR A 60 0.63 1.25 -5.19
CA TYR A 60 -0.47 1.64 -4.30
C TYR A 60 -1.12 2.97 -4.72
N GLN A 61 -0.33 3.96 -5.15
CA GLN A 61 -0.84 5.23 -5.66
C GLN A 61 -1.71 5.04 -6.91
N LEU A 62 -1.37 4.09 -7.78
CA LEU A 62 -2.17 3.76 -8.96
C LEU A 62 -3.42 2.95 -8.60
N LYS A 63 -3.30 2.03 -7.65
CA LYS A 63 -4.36 1.13 -7.19
C LYS A 63 -4.24 0.91 -5.67
N PRO A 64 -5.08 1.57 -4.85
CA PRO A 64 -4.96 1.54 -3.40
C PRO A 64 -5.54 0.24 -2.80
N LEU A 65 -4.89 -0.88 -3.08
CA LEU A 65 -5.28 -2.20 -2.58
C LEU A 65 -4.56 -2.52 -1.27
N PRO A 66 -5.24 -3.11 -0.27
CA PRO A 66 -4.62 -3.50 1.00
C PRO A 66 -3.36 -4.35 0.84
N GLY A 67 -3.33 -5.26 -0.14
CA GLY A 67 -2.16 -6.11 -0.39
C GLY A 67 -0.85 -5.34 -0.59
N PHE A 68 -0.89 -4.11 -1.13
CA PHE A 68 0.33 -3.28 -1.20
C PHE A 68 0.77 -2.77 0.17
N LEU A 69 -0.15 -2.47 1.08
CA LEU A 69 0.19 -2.07 2.46
C LEU A 69 0.96 -3.19 3.17
N PHE A 70 0.55 -4.44 3.00
CA PHE A 70 1.26 -5.60 3.53
C PHE A 70 2.69 -5.69 2.98
N ASN A 71 2.86 -5.54 1.66
CA ASN A 71 4.18 -5.61 1.01
C ASN A 71 5.10 -4.44 1.41
N ILE A 72 4.55 -3.23 1.55
CA ILE A 72 5.27 -2.06 2.04
C ILE A 72 5.73 -2.28 3.49
N ALA A 73 4.84 -2.79 4.34
CA ALA A 73 5.15 -3.10 5.74
C ALA A 73 6.28 -4.14 5.86
N GLN A 74 6.21 -5.22 5.07
CA GLN A 74 7.26 -6.23 5.00
C GLN A 74 8.60 -5.63 4.55
N GLY A 75 8.59 -4.75 3.55
CA GLY A 75 9.78 -4.01 3.12
C GLY A 75 10.43 -3.23 4.27
N TYR A 76 9.64 -2.40 4.97
CA TYR A 76 10.15 -1.64 6.12
C TYR A 76 10.64 -2.54 7.25
N ARG A 77 9.95 -3.66 7.51
CA ARG A 77 10.35 -4.65 8.52
C ARG A 77 11.73 -5.23 8.21
N GLN A 78 11.96 -5.62 6.95
CA GLN A 78 13.26 -6.16 6.53
C GLN A 78 14.37 -5.10 6.53
N ALA A 79 14.03 -3.84 6.25
CA ALA A 79 14.95 -2.70 6.37
C ALA A 79 15.24 -2.29 7.83
N GLY A 80 14.64 -2.96 8.82
CA GLY A 80 14.81 -2.63 10.25
C GLY A 80 14.06 -1.38 10.72
N ASN A 81 13.24 -0.77 9.86
CA ASN A 81 12.41 0.38 10.21
C ASN A 81 11.09 -0.10 10.82
N PHE A 82 11.13 -0.50 12.09
CA PHE A 82 10.00 -1.12 12.78
C PHE A 82 8.83 -0.16 13.01
N GLU A 83 9.10 1.12 13.27
CA GLU A 83 8.08 2.17 13.35
C GLU A 83 7.21 2.25 12.08
N ARG A 84 7.86 2.33 10.90
CA ARG A 84 7.12 2.38 9.63
C ARG A 84 6.45 1.05 9.32
N ALA A 85 7.08 -0.08 9.63
CA ALA A 85 6.48 -1.39 9.46
C ALA A 85 5.18 -1.53 10.28
N GLN A 86 5.20 -1.11 11.55
CA GLN A 86 4.05 -1.08 12.44
C GLN A 86 2.89 -0.29 11.81
N PHE A 87 3.18 0.94 11.32
CA PHE A 87 2.16 1.78 10.70
C PHE A 87 1.46 1.06 9.54
N PHE A 88 2.21 0.50 8.60
CA PHE A 88 1.61 -0.13 7.42
C PHE A 88 0.93 -1.47 7.73
N PHE A 89 1.46 -2.28 8.67
CA PHE A 89 0.78 -3.50 9.10
C PHE A 89 -0.55 -3.20 9.79
N SER A 90 -0.61 -2.18 10.66
CA SER A 90 -1.87 -1.76 11.29
C SER A 90 -2.90 -1.38 10.23
N ARG A 91 -2.50 -0.53 9.27
CA ARG A 91 -3.38 -0.11 8.17
C ARG A 91 -3.85 -1.27 7.30
N PHE A 92 -2.98 -2.27 7.07
CA PHE A 92 -3.39 -3.49 6.39
C PHE A 92 -4.44 -4.25 7.20
N VAL A 93 -4.21 -4.50 8.49
CA VAL A 93 -5.16 -5.21 9.37
C VAL A 93 -6.52 -4.49 9.43
N ASP A 94 -6.51 -3.16 9.42
CA ASP A 94 -7.72 -2.34 9.45
C ASP A 94 -8.53 -2.36 8.14
N THR A 95 -7.87 -2.59 6.99
CA THR A 95 -8.48 -2.46 5.66
C THR A 95 -8.61 -3.79 4.90
N ALA A 96 -7.96 -4.84 5.37
CA ALA A 96 -8.03 -6.17 4.79
C ALA A 96 -9.44 -6.76 4.95
N GLN A 97 -9.82 -7.60 3.99
CA GLN A 97 -11.05 -8.37 4.11
C GLN A 97 -10.92 -9.41 5.23
N PRO A 98 -12.01 -9.79 5.92
CA PRO A 98 -11.94 -10.77 7.01
C PRO A 98 -11.36 -12.15 6.62
N ARG A 99 -11.35 -12.49 5.33
CA ARG A 99 -10.80 -13.73 4.77
C ARG A 99 -9.54 -13.52 3.93
N ASP A 100 -8.87 -12.36 4.08
CA ASP A 100 -7.58 -12.13 3.41
C ASP A 100 -6.55 -13.14 3.94
N PRO A 101 -5.86 -13.89 3.07
CA PRO A 101 -4.92 -14.93 3.50
C PRO A 101 -3.72 -14.39 4.29
N ASN A 102 -3.41 -13.10 4.20
CA ASN A 102 -2.30 -12.49 4.93
C ASN A 102 -2.72 -11.89 6.27
N LEU A 103 -4.01 -11.92 6.65
CA LEU A 103 -4.52 -11.22 7.84
C LEU A 103 -3.87 -11.72 9.13
N ASP A 104 -3.85 -13.04 9.33
CA ASP A 104 -3.25 -13.63 10.54
C ASP A 104 -1.74 -13.43 10.58
N THR A 105 -1.08 -13.60 9.43
CA THR A 105 0.35 -13.31 9.29
C THR A 105 0.67 -11.85 9.61
N ALA A 106 -0.14 -10.90 9.13
CA ALA A 106 0.06 -9.49 9.41
C ALA A 106 -0.12 -9.16 10.89
N ARG A 107 -1.09 -9.78 11.58
CA ARG A 107 -1.26 -9.61 13.04
C ARG A 107 -0.05 -10.11 13.81
N ALA A 108 0.49 -11.27 13.44
CA ALA A 108 1.70 -11.81 14.06
C ALA A 108 2.91 -10.92 13.82
N LEU A 109 3.12 -10.47 12.59
CA LEU A 109 4.22 -9.56 12.23
C LEU A 109 4.07 -8.19 12.89
N LEU A 110 2.84 -7.67 13.03
CA LEU A 110 2.57 -6.43 13.77
C LEU A 110 3.00 -6.56 15.24
N ALA A 111 2.72 -7.69 15.88
CA ALA A 111 3.18 -7.94 17.24
C ALA A 111 4.72 -7.98 17.32
N GLU A 112 5.38 -8.69 16.39
CA GLU A 112 6.85 -8.74 16.28
C GLU A 112 7.47 -7.34 16.18
N VAL A 113 6.99 -6.50 15.25
CA VAL A 113 7.57 -5.16 15.06
C VAL A 113 7.31 -4.23 16.24
N ASN A 114 6.17 -4.37 16.91
CA ASN A 114 5.87 -3.60 18.12
C ASN A 114 6.83 -3.94 19.27
N GLU A 115 7.18 -5.22 19.43
CA GLU A 115 8.17 -5.65 20.41
C GLU A 115 9.55 -5.08 20.09
N LYS A 116 9.97 -5.16 18.82
CA LYS A 116 11.27 -4.64 18.37
C LYS A 116 11.37 -3.12 18.52
N GLU A 117 10.30 -2.38 18.20
CA GLU A 117 10.29 -0.93 18.36
C GLU A 117 10.36 -0.53 19.84
N ARG A 118 9.61 -1.21 20.72
CA ARG A 118 9.72 -0.97 22.17
C ARG A 118 11.12 -1.24 22.71
N ALA A 119 11.76 -2.32 22.27
CA ALA A 119 13.13 -2.65 22.65
C ALA A 119 14.11 -1.55 22.20
N ARG A 120 13.98 -1.07 20.95
CA ARG A 120 14.79 0.04 20.40
C ARG A 120 14.66 1.31 21.24
N LEU A 121 13.42 1.71 21.55
CA LEU A 121 13.15 2.92 22.33
C LEU A 121 13.67 2.80 23.77
N SER A 122 13.54 1.63 24.40
CA SER A 122 14.08 1.37 25.73
C SER A 122 15.62 1.47 25.75
N GLN A 123 16.28 0.91 24.74
CA GLN A 123 17.73 0.99 24.61
C GLN A 123 18.19 2.43 24.37
N GLN A 124 17.53 3.17 23.48
CA GLN A 124 17.86 4.58 23.22
C GLN A 124 17.74 5.41 24.51
N LYS A 125 16.66 5.24 25.27
CA LYS A 125 16.47 5.96 26.53
C LYS A 125 17.60 5.67 27.54
N ALA A 126 18.00 4.41 27.68
CA ALA A 126 19.10 4.05 28.57
C ALA A 126 20.44 4.66 28.10
N GLN A 127 20.68 4.72 26.80
CA GLN A 127 21.86 5.37 26.22
C GLN A 127 21.85 6.88 26.48
N ASP A 128 20.72 7.54 26.28
CA ASP A 128 20.57 8.98 26.52
C ASP A 128 20.75 9.33 28.00
N GLU A 129 20.23 8.49 28.91
CA GLU A 129 20.41 8.64 30.35
C GLU A 129 21.87 8.49 30.76
N ASN A 130 22.57 7.47 30.28
CA ASN A 130 24.00 7.29 30.54
C ASN A 130 24.83 8.46 29.99
N ALA A 131 24.56 8.90 28.75
CA ALA A 131 25.26 10.03 28.14
C ALA A 131 25.03 11.33 28.92
N ARG A 132 23.86 11.51 29.53
CA ARG A 132 23.58 12.65 30.41
C ARG A 132 24.40 12.58 31.70
N LEU A 133 24.46 11.41 32.35
CA LEU A 133 25.22 11.23 33.59
C LEU A 133 26.73 11.41 33.37
N GLU A 134 27.26 11.04 32.20
CA GLU A 134 28.66 11.27 31.84
C GLU A 134 28.99 12.75 31.57
N ALA A 135 27.98 13.58 31.29
CA ALA A 135 28.15 15.00 31.00
C ALA A 135 28.01 15.91 32.24
N GLU A 136 27.58 15.37 33.39
CA GLU A 136 27.47 16.05 34.69
C GLU A 136 28.78 15.87 35.50
#